data_AF-A0A7W9UMR2-F1
#
_entry.id   AF-A0A7W9UMR2-F1
#
_cell.length_a   1.000
_cell.length_b   1.000
_cell.length_c   1.000
_cell.angle_alpha   90.00
_cell.angle_beta   90.00
_cell.angle_gamma   90.00
#
_symmetry.space_group_name_H-M   'P 1'
#
loop_
_entity.id
_entity.type
_entity.pdbx_description
1 polymer ?
#
loop_
_entity_poly.entity_id
_entity_poly.type
_entity_poly.pdbx_seq_one_letter_code
_entity_poly.pdbx_strand_id
1 'polypeptide(L)'
;MVLRAARYAITDLLEDLVGGIEADERLLVAAELWKRTADLLLTGHGRWSAGGKRLQRELVDYDRERGTGYARTLADSVRAVTGGATGPMIAVVTGVLEMFGGRLFEGYRVTGPPPDVGGRGRLQSGG
;
A
#
# COMPACT_ATOMS: atom_id res chain seq x y z
N MET A 1 3.42 -14.45 4.04
CA MET A 1 4.41 -13.34 4.00
C MET A 1 3.85 -12.13 3.25
N VAL A 2 3.25 -12.30 2.07
CA VAL A 2 2.72 -11.20 1.22
C VAL A 2 1.74 -10.26 1.95
N LEU A 3 0.75 -10.80 2.67
CA LEU A 3 -0.27 -9.98 3.36
C LEU A 3 0.31 -9.07 4.45
N ARG A 4 1.33 -9.54 5.18
CA ARG A 4 2.00 -8.74 6.21
C ARG A 4 2.81 -7.59 5.61
N ALA A 5 3.55 -7.87 4.53
CA ALA A 5 4.28 -6.85 3.79
C ALA A 5 3.36 -5.77 3.20
N ALA A 6 2.22 -6.19 2.63
CA ALA A 6 1.20 -5.27 2.10
C ALA A 6 0.62 -4.39 3.21
N ARG A 7 0.22 -4.98 4.34
CA ARG A 7 -0.29 -4.24 5.51
C ARG A 7 0.73 -3.24 6.04
N TYR A 8 1.99 -3.64 6.20
CA TYR A 8 3.06 -2.75 6.65
C TYR A 8 3.19 -1.53 5.73
N ALA A 9 3.30 -1.76 4.41
CA ALA A 9 3.51 -0.65 3.48
C ALA A 9 2.31 0.28 3.34
N ILE A 10 1.08 -0.23 3.48
CA ILE A 10 -0.13 0.61 3.52
C ILE A 10 -0.16 1.42 4.82
N THR A 11 0.25 0.79 5.92
CA THR A 11 0.29 1.41 7.24
C THR A 11 1.30 2.57 7.28
N ASP A 12 2.48 2.38 6.68
CA ASP A 12 3.53 3.41 6.50
C ASP A 12 3.00 4.64 5.74
N LEU A 13 2.45 4.42 4.53
CA LEU A 13 1.85 5.48 3.70
C LEU A 13 0.66 6.19 4.38
N LEU A 14 -0.09 5.46 5.20
CA LEU A 14 -1.21 6.04 5.93
C LEU A 14 -0.73 7.01 7.02
N GLU A 15 0.38 6.71 7.69
CA GLU A 15 0.98 7.64 8.66
C GLU A 15 1.60 8.86 7.97
N ASP A 16 2.21 8.72 6.80
CA ASP A 16 2.67 9.88 6.02
C ASP A 16 1.50 10.82 5.70
N LEU A 17 0.36 10.26 5.26
CA LEU A 17 -0.84 11.04 4.98
C LEU A 17 -1.40 11.74 6.23
N VAL A 18 -1.33 11.09 7.40
CA VAL A 18 -1.77 11.64 8.70
C VAL A 18 -0.79 12.70 9.21
N GLY A 19 0.51 12.49 9.01
CA GLY A 19 1.61 13.33 9.48
C GLY A 19 1.69 14.68 8.79
N GLY A 20 0.92 14.89 7.72
CA GLY A 20 0.81 16.17 7.04
C GLY A 20 1.95 16.40 6.05
N ILE A 21 1.87 15.69 4.92
CA ILE A 21 2.73 15.85 3.75
C ILE A 21 2.29 17.00 2.83
N GLU A 22 3.23 17.51 2.04
CA GLU A 22 3.02 18.60 1.07
C GLU A 22 1.99 18.21 -0.01
N ALA A 23 1.37 19.19 -0.65
CA ALA A 23 0.21 18.97 -1.52
C ALA A 23 0.47 17.99 -2.68
N ASP A 24 1.64 18.09 -3.33
CA ASP A 24 2.02 17.21 -4.45
C ASP A 24 2.30 15.77 -3.96
N GLU A 25 3.01 15.64 -2.86
CA GLU A 25 3.30 14.36 -2.22
C GLU A 25 2.02 13.67 -1.75
N ARG A 26 1.10 14.45 -1.18
CA ARG A 26 -0.22 14.00 -0.74
C ARG A 26 -1.03 13.35 -1.86
N LEU A 27 -0.99 13.90 -3.06
CA LEU A 27 -1.64 13.29 -4.23
C LEU A 27 -1.01 11.95 -4.59
N LEU A 28 0.33 11.86 -4.60
CA LEU A 28 1.04 10.63 -4.92
C LEU A 28 0.80 9.52 -3.88
N VAL A 29 0.83 9.89 -2.59
CA VAL A 29 0.50 8.98 -1.48
C VAL A 29 -0.94 8.51 -1.57
N ALA A 30 -1.90 9.38 -1.92
CA ALA A 30 -3.29 8.96 -2.11
C ALA A 30 -3.46 7.95 -3.26
N ALA A 31 -2.80 8.17 -4.39
CA ALA A 31 -2.85 7.25 -5.52
C ALA A 31 -2.24 5.88 -5.17
N GLU A 32 -1.14 5.87 -4.43
CA GLU A 32 -0.49 4.63 -4.00
C GLU A 32 -1.30 3.90 -2.91
N LEU A 33 -1.89 4.62 -1.96
CA LEU A 33 -2.83 4.08 -0.98
C LEU A 33 -4.04 3.43 -1.66
N TRP A 34 -4.63 4.09 -2.66
CA TRP A 34 -5.73 3.51 -3.45
C TRP A 34 -5.33 2.15 -4.05
N LYS A 35 -4.17 2.12 -4.73
CA LYS A 35 -3.69 0.92 -5.42
C LYS A 35 -3.42 -0.22 -4.43
N ARG A 36 -2.62 0.04 -3.39
CA ARG A 36 -2.24 -1.00 -2.42
C ARG A 36 -3.41 -1.51 -1.61
N THR A 37 -4.34 -0.63 -1.26
CA THR A 37 -5.56 -1.02 -0.51
C THR A 37 -6.47 -1.88 -1.35
N ALA A 38 -6.67 -1.54 -2.63
CA ALA A 38 -7.43 -2.37 -3.57
C ALA A 38 -6.78 -3.74 -3.78
N ASP A 39 -5.46 -3.78 -4.00
CA ASP A 39 -4.71 -5.03 -4.15
C ASP A 39 -4.79 -5.91 -2.88
N LEU A 40 -4.65 -5.30 -1.69
CA LEU A 40 -4.79 -5.97 -0.41
C LEU A 40 -6.18 -6.60 -0.26
N LEU A 41 -7.23 -5.83 -0.54
CA LEU A 41 -8.61 -6.29 -0.42
C LEU A 41 -8.88 -7.49 -1.34
N LEU A 42 -8.52 -7.39 -2.62
CA LEU A 42 -8.71 -8.47 -3.59
C LEU A 42 -7.90 -9.72 -3.20
N THR A 43 -6.62 -9.55 -2.89
CA THR A 43 -5.71 -10.64 -2.51
C THR A 43 -6.18 -11.33 -1.23
N GLY A 44 -6.58 -10.55 -0.23
CA GLY A 44 -7.08 -11.06 1.05
C GLY A 44 -8.38 -11.87 0.93
N HIS A 45 -9.12 -11.67 -0.16
CA HIS A 45 -10.30 -12.46 -0.50
C HIS A 45 -10.06 -13.52 -1.57
N GLY A 46 -8.79 -13.88 -1.83
CA GLY A 46 -8.42 -14.96 -2.75
C GLY A 46 -8.61 -14.61 -4.24
N ARG A 47 -8.76 -13.31 -4.57
CA ARG A 47 -8.82 -12.85 -5.95
C ARG A 47 -7.44 -12.35 -6.35
N TRP A 48 -6.87 -13.00 -7.36
CA TRP A 48 -5.62 -12.53 -7.93
C TRP A 48 -5.91 -11.41 -8.93
N SER A 49 -5.41 -10.22 -8.63
CA SER A 49 -5.31 -9.16 -9.63
C SER A 49 -3.96 -9.29 -10.35
N ALA A 50 -3.96 -9.13 -11.67
CA ALA A 50 -2.71 -8.95 -12.41
C ALA A 50 -2.01 -7.61 -12.08
N GLY A 51 -2.62 -6.76 -11.24
CA GLY A 51 -2.18 -5.41 -10.97
C GLY A 51 -2.40 -4.48 -12.16
N GLY A 52 -2.21 -3.17 -11.94
CA GLY A 52 -2.20 -2.18 -13.01
C GLY A 52 -3.58 -1.86 -13.60
N LYS A 53 -3.68 -1.81 -14.94
CA LYS A 53 -4.80 -1.16 -15.67
C LYS A 53 -6.19 -1.74 -15.40
N ARG A 54 -6.30 -2.94 -14.81
CA ARG A 54 -7.59 -3.60 -14.53
C ARG A 54 -8.02 -3.57 -13.07
N LEU A 55 -7.19 -3.07 -12.16
CA LEU A 55 -7.47 -3.11 -10.72
C LEU A 55 -8.82 -2.48 -10.36
N GLN A 56 -9.14 -1.31 -10.94
CA GLN A 56 -10.44 -0.67 -10.73
C GLN A 56 -11.62 -1.54 -11.21
N ARG A 57 -11.48 -2.22 -12.35
CA ARG A 57 -12.56 -3.05 -12.90
C ARG A 57 -12.79 -4.29 -12.04
N GLU A 58 -11.72 -4.91 -11.59
CA GLU A 58 -11.79 -6.08 -10.70
C GLU A 58 -12.37 -5.72 -9.34
N LEU A 59 -12.05 -4.53 -8.82
CA LEU A 59 -12.64 -4.02 -7.60
C LEU A 59 -14.15 -3.73 -7.76
N VAL A 60 -14.58 -3.23 -8.93
CA VAL A 60 -16.01 -3.06 -9.25
C VAL A 60 -16.74 -4.40 -9.35
N ASP A 61 -16.11 -5.42 -9.95
CA ASP A 61 -16.69 -6.75 -10.02
C ASP A 61 -16.77 -7.40 -8.63
N TYR A 62 -15.75 -7.20 -7.79
CA TYR A 62 -15.78 -7.57 -6.37
C TYR A 62 -16.94 -6.90 -5.64
N ASP A 63 -17.12 -5.59 -5.81
CA ASP A 63 -18.21 -4.85 -5.19
C ASP A 63 -19.59 -5.40 -5.59
N ARG A 64 -19.78 -5.72 -6.88
CA ARG A 64 -21.03 -6.30 -7.38
C ARG A 64 -21.32 -7.65 -6.74
N GLU A 65 -20.31 -8.50 -6.60
CA GLU A 65 -20.47 -9.85 -6.03
C GLU A 65 -20.65 -9.85 -4.51
N ARG A 66 -20.03 -8.89 -3.80
CA ARG A 66 -20.03 -8.83 -2.34
C ARG A 66 -21.04 -7.84 -1.76
N GLY A 67 -21.69 -7.03 -2.60
CA GLY A 67 -22.62 -5.99 -2.15
C GLY A 67 -21.92 -4.84 -1.42
N THR A 68 -20.67 -4.54 -1.80
CA THR A 68 -19.85 -3.50 -1.19
C THR A 68 -19.71 -2.28 -2.10
N GLY A 69 -19.01 -1.23 -1.64
CA GLY A 69 -18.80 0.01 -2.38
C GLY A 69 -17.36 0.51 -2.37
N TYR A 70 -16.38 -0.39 -2.27
CA TYR A 70 -14.96 -0.02 -2.12
C TYR A 70 -14.41 0.69 -3.35
N ALA A 71 -14.79 0.28 -4.56
CA ALA A 71 -14.33 0.89 -5.80
C ALA A 71 -14.69 2.38 -5.89
N ARG A 72 -15.91 2.73 -5.47
CA ARG A 72 -16.37 4.12 -5.43
C ARG A 72 -15.72 4.86 -4.27
N THR A 73 -15.78 4.28 -3.06
CA THR A 73 -15.28 4.93 -1.84
C THR A 73 -13.79 5.27 -1.93
N LEU A 74 -12.97 4.34 -2.45
CA LEU A 74 -11.53 4.59 -2.64
C LEU A 74 -11.28 5.65 -3.72
N ALA A 75 -12.00 5.63 -4.85
CA ALA A 75 -11.84 6.64 -5.89
C ALA A 75 -12.26 8.05 -5.42
N ASP A 76 -13.36 8.15 -4.68
CA ASP A 76 -13.83 9.41 -4.11
C ASP A 76 -12.89 9.92 -3.00
N SER A 77 -12.26 9.01 -2.25
CA SER A 77 -11.25 9.37 -1.25
C SER A 77 -9.99 9.96 -1.87
N VAL A 78 -9.52 9.44 -3.02
CA VAL A 78 -8.41 10.05 -3.78
C VAL A 78 -8.78 11.48 -4.17
N ARG A 79 -9.99 11.71 -4.70
CA ARG A 79 -10.47 13.05 -5.06
C ARG A 79 -10.54 13.97 -3.84
N ALA A 80 -11.06 13.49 -2.71
CA ALA A 80 -11.12 14.26 -1.47
C ALA A 80 -9.72 14.73 -1.03
N VAL A 81 -8.72 13.85 -1.13
CA VAL A 81 -7.33 14.18 -0.77
C VAL A 81 -6.76 15.29 -1.67
N THR A 82 -7.11 15.33 -2.97
CA THR A 82 -6.71 16.43 -3.86
C THR A 82 -7.33 17.78 -3.47
N GLY A 83 -8.49 17.75 -2.81
CA GLY A 83 -9.13 18.93 -2.22
C GLY A 83 -8.66 19.25 -0.79
N GLY A 84 -7.64 18.55 -0.28
CA GLY A 84 -7.10 18.73 1.07
C GLY A 84 -7.82 17.94 2.18
N ALA A 85 -8.88 17.20 1.86
CA ALA A 85 -9.62 16.40 2.81
C ALA A 85 -9.09 14.96 2.86
N THR A 86 -8.28 14.64 3.87
CA THR A 86 -7.65 13.31 4.03
C THR A 86 -8.53 12.30 4.79
N GLY A 87 -9.49 12.78 5.58
CA GLY A 87 -10.36 11.95 6.44
C GLY A 87 -11.02 10.75 5.74
N PRO A 88 -11.66 10.92 4.56
CA PRO A 88 -12.27 9.80 3.84
C PRO A 88 -11.28 8.69 3.48
N MET A 89 -10.06 9.06 3.03
CA MET A 89 -9.00 8.11 2.71
C MET A 89 -8.54 7.36 3.96
N ILE A 90 -8.31 8.08 5.06
CA ILE A 90 -7.89 7.48 6.32
C ILE A 90 -8.93 6.46 6.81
N ALA A 91 -10.21 6.80 6.74
CA ALA A 91 -11.30 5.93 7.18
C ALA A 91 -11.39 4.64 6.36
N VAL A 92 -11.41 4.74 5.02
CA VAL A 92 -11.54 3.54 4.18
C VAL A 92 -10.31 2.64 4.25
N VAL A 93 -9.09 3.22 4.26
CA VAL A 93 -7.85 2.43 4.37
C VAL A 93 -7.77 1.75 5.73
N THR A 94 -8.11 2.44 6.81
CA THR A 94 -8.12 1.85 8.16
C THR A 94 -9.10 0.67 8.22
N GLY A 95 -10.33 0.83 7.70
CA GLY A 95 -11.31 -0.25 7.67
C GLY A 95 -10.85 -1.47 6.85
N VAL A 96 -10.13 -1.26 5.74
CA VAL A 96 -9.55 -2.38 4.99
C VAL A 96 -8.43 -3.07 5.76
N LEU A 97 -7.53 -2.31 6.40
CA LEU A 97 -6.48 -2.90 7.23
C LEU A 97 -7.06 -3.73 8.38
N GLU A 98 -8.12 -3.27 9.03
CA GLU A 98 -8.80 -3.97 10.13
C GLU A 98 -9.31 -5.35 9.71
N MET A 99 -9.84 -5.51 8.49
CA MET A 99 -10.25 -6.81 7.95
C MET A 99 -9.11 -7.85 7.89
N PHE A 100 -7.85 -7.38 7.85
CA PHE A 100 -6.67 -8.23 7.75
C PHE A 100 -5.78 -8.18 8.99
N GLY A 101 -6.32 -7.72 10.13
CA GLY A 101 -5.65 -7.69 11.43
C GLY A 101 -5.06 -6.34 11.84
N GLY A 102 -5.50 -5.25 11.21
CA GLY A 102 -5.21 -3.86 11.59
C GLY A 102 -3.93 -3.27 11.00
N ARG A 103 -3.57 -2.07 11.48
CA ARG A 103 -2.25 -1.46 11.22
C ARG A 103 -1.14 -2.35 11.76
N LEU A 104 0.02 -2.34 11.13
CA LEU A 104 1.17 -3.15 11.55
C LEU A 104 2.40 -2.26 11.74
N PHE A 105 2.77 -1.98 12.99
CA PHE A 105 3.94 -1.16 13.34
C PHE A 105 4.97 -1.85 14.23
N GLU A 106 4.60 -2.70 15.18
CA GLU A 106 5.59 -3.24 16.13
C GLU A 106 6.18 -4.59 15.72
N GLY A 107 7.51 -4.62 15.57
CA GLY A 107 8.32 -5.84 15.40
C GLY A 107 8.48 -6.35 13.97
N TYR A 108 7.90 -5.68 12.96
CA TYR A 108 8.09 -6.07 11.56
C TYR A 108 9.48 -5.66 11.06
N ARG A 109 10.38 -6.63 10.90
CA ARG A 109 11.67 -6.44 10.22
C ARG A 109 11.62 -7.07 8.83
N VAL A 110 11.86 -6.27 7.79
CA VAL A 110 12.17 -6.80 6.46
C VAL A 110 13.60 -7.32 6.50
N THR A 111 13.79 -8.63 6.39
CA THR A 111 15.11 -9.21 6.15
C THR A 111 15.50 -8.93 4.70
N GLY A 112 16.29 -7.88 4.48
CA GLY A 112 16.95 -7.64 3.19
C GLY A 112 18.12 -8.61 2.98
N PRO A 113 18.54 -8.88 1.73
CA PRO A 113 19.78 -9.61 1.48
C PRO A 113 20.96 -8.88 2.14
N PRO A 114 21.96 -9.60 2.70
CA PRO A 114 23.09 -8.96 3.37
C PRO A 114 23.81 -8.01 2.41
N PRO A 115 24.33 -6.86 2.89
CA PRO A 115 25.11 -5.97 2.05
C PRO A 115 26.26 -6.76 1.43
N ASP A 116 26.49 -6.54 0.15
CA ASP A 116 27.61 -7.10 -0.58
C ASP A 116 28.91 -6.59 0.06
N VAL A 117 29.50 -7.39 0.95
CA VAL A 117 30.87 -7.19 1.38
C VAL A 117 31.76 -7.53 0.19
N GLY A 118 31.89 -6.56 -0.72
CA GLY A 118 32.80 -6.59 -1.85
C GLY A 118 34.22 -6.81 -1.35
N GLY A 119 34.72 -8.03 -1.53
CA GLY A 119 36.09 -8.40 -1.25
C GLY A 119 37.05 -7.65 -2.16
N ARG A 120 37.51 -6.47 -1.71
CA ARG A 120 38.73 -5.84 -2.21
C ARG A 120 39.89 -6.28 -1.34
N GLY A 121 40.62 -7.28 -1.82
CA GLY A 121 41.82 -7.79 -1.17
C GLY A 121 42.64 -8.66 -2.10
N ARG A 122 43.22 -8.07 -3.15
CA ARG A 122 44.42 -8.64 -3.77
C ARG A 122 45.36 -7.50 -4.16
N LEU A 123 46.23 -7.17 -3.21
CA LEU A 123 47.43 -6.39 -3.47
C LEU A 123 48.33 -7.21 -4.39
N GLN A 124 48.86 -6.52 -5.39
CA GLN A 124 49.93 -7.00 -6.25
C GLN A 124 51.25 -6.96 -5.48
N SER A 125 52.05 -7.99 -5.67
CA SER A 125 53.51 -8.02 -5.57
C SER A 125 53.91 -9.12 -6.56
N GLY A 126 54.54 -8.84 -7.71
CA GLY A 126 55.72 -8.00 -7.89
C GLY A 126 56.83 -8.99 -8.26
N GLY A 127 57.13 -9.10 -9.55
CA GLY A 127 58.18 -9.92 -10.15
C GLY A 127 58.66 -9.25 -11.43
#